data_AF-A0A6N8WQJ5-F1
#
_entry.id   AF-A0A6N8WQJ5-F1
#
_cell.length_a   1.000
_cell.length_b   1.000
_cell.length_c   1.000
_cell.angle_alpha   90.00
_cell.angle_beta   90.00
_cell.angle_gamma   90.00
#
_symmetry.space_group_name_H-M   'P 1'
#
loop_
_entity.id
_entity.type
_entity.pdbx_description
1 polymer ?
#
loop_
_entity_poly.entity_id
_entity_poly.type
_entity_poly.pdbx_seq_one_letter_code
_entity_poly.pdbx_strand_id
1 'polypeptide(L)'
;MTATEELTIQECLDRVRRYGDKRTKTAIEKYANDVSERVGDGRIRFEWCDADAAVKQACSIRGAFTRIAKKGREEGRCSSKASKATYRIVRGARLTDREIGCDSGGNGKHGNSREKARCGRALKTVDDLRELCNTPEGPYLRPFAPNPKWAEARIFIVGTNPATPLRREFDSFDEYWDSLTRNPESFYRHYSEKHDSGQSRTTARRRRFEEKLKPINVLVTNAMIYPAPRKKRIPNKAEQRRIGIRCFQLLFGVCRPSSVLFHGADATRLAEEAFGGTLNPYLPIDRQDTVVGDPAPCHLFAFPHFSGVGVQPGYKVSEMDEELARLAERMKTIERNV
;
A
#
# COMPACT_ATOMS: atom_id res chain seq x y z
N MET A 1 -20.27 -19.28 -14.49
CA MET A 1 -20.54 -18.42 -15.65
C MET A 1 -20.95 -17.06 -15.12
N THR A 2 -20.26 -15.98 -15.49
CA THR A 2 -20.63 -14.62 -15.08
C THR A 2 -21.72 -14.10 -16.02
N ALA A 3 -22.89 -13.79 -15.46
CA ALA A 3 -23.96 -13.17 -16.23
C ALA A 3 -23.69 -11.66 -16.29
N THR A 4 -23.61 -11.13 -17.51
CA THR A 4 -23.61 -9.69 -17.76
C THR A 4 -25.02 -9.24 -18.10
N GLU A 5 -25.49 -8.18 -17.46
CA GLU A 5 -26.80 -7.60 -17.73
C GLU A 5 -26.68 -6.09 -17.85
N GLU A 6 -27.27 -5.52 -18.90
CA GLU A 6 -27.40 -4.07 -19.06
C GLU A 6 -28.80 -3.64 -18.67
N LEU A 7 -28.88 -2.74 -17.69
CA LEU A 7 -30.14 -2.19 -17.22
C LEU A 7 -30.17 -0.69 -17.50
N THR A 8 -31.32 -0.18 -17.88
CA THR A 8 -31.63 1.25 -17.82
C THR A 8 -31.67 1.69 -16.35
N ILE A 9 -31.48 2.99 -16.11
CA ILE A 9 -31.62 3.58 -14.76
C ILE A 9 -32.98 3.23 -14.14
N GLN A 10 -34.04 3.25 -14.95
CA GLN A 10 -35.39 2.91 -14.51
C GLN A 10 -35.51 1.44 -14.09
N GLU A 11 -34.94 0.50 -14.85
CA GLU A 11 -34.93 -0.92 -14.49
C GLU A 11 -34.12 -1.19 -13.21
N CYS A 12 -33.01 -0.48 -12.98
CA CYS A 12 -32.27 -0.54 -11.72
C CYS A 12 -33.13 -0.06 -10.53
N LEU A 13 -33.82 1.07 -10.70
CA LEU A 13 -34.70 1.63 -9.69
C LEU A 13 -35.82 0.66 -9.31
N ASP A 14 -36.47 0.06 -10.30
CA ASP A 14 -37.60 -0.85 -10.07
C ASP A 14 -37.17 -2.16 -9.39
N ARG A 15 -35.92 -2.60 -9.59
CA ARG A 15 -35.36 -3.74 -8.84
C ARG A 15 -35.05 -3.38 -7.40
N VAL A 16 -34.47 -2.21 -7.14
CA VAL A 16 -34.19 -1.75 -5.77
C VAL A 16 -35.48 -1.53 -5.00
N ARG A 17 -36.52 -0.99 -5.65
CA ARG A 17 -37.87 -0.88 -5.08
C ARG A 17 -38.46 -2.24 -4.73
N ARG A 18 -38.22 -3.28 -5.53
CA ARG A 18 -38.69 -4.64 -5.26
C ARG A 18 -37.92 -5.34 -4.14
N TYR A 19 -36.59 -5.20 -4.07
CA TYR A 19 -35.76 -6.08 -3.23
C TYR A 19 -34.92 -5.38 -2.14
N GLY A 20 -34.80 -4.06 -2.15
CA GLY A 20 -34.00 -3.33 -1.15
C GLY A 20 -34.69 -3.22 0.21
N ASP A 21 -33.94 -3.04 1.29
CA ASP A 21 -34.51 -2.58 2.56
C ASP A 21 -34.88 -1.08 2.49
N LYS A 22 -35.70 -0.60 3.43
CA LYS A 22 -36.25 0.78 3.42
C LYS A 22 -35.18 1.88 3.36
N ARG A 23 -34.03 1.71 4.01
CA ARG A 23 -32.93 2.69 3.98
C ARG A 23 -32.17 2.64 2.65
N THR A 24 -31.98 1.43 2.12
CA THR A 24 -31.32 1.20 0.83
C THR A 24 -32.15 1.75 -0.33
N LYS A 25 -33.49 1.63 -0.27
CA LYS A 25 -34.41 2.23 -1.26
C LYS A 25 -34.26 3.74 -1.34
N THR A 26 -34.37 4.46 -0.21
CA THR A 26 -34.31 5.93 -0.20
C THR A 26 -32.98 6.49 -0.70
N ALA A 27 -31.87 5.85 -0.35
CA ALA A 27 -30.54 6.30 -0.76
C ALA A 27 -30.30 6.11 -2.26
N ILE A 28 -30.75 4.99 -2.83
CA ILE A 28 -30.58 4.69 -4.24
C ILE A 28 -31.57 5.48 -5.10
N GLU A 29 -32.82 5.66 -4.67
CA GLU A 29 -33.81 6.46 -5.39
C GLU A 29 -33.38 7.91 -5.54
N LYS A 30 -32.90 8.53 -4.47
CA LYS A 30 -32.38 9.90 -4.51
C LYS A 30 -31.24 10.04 -5.52
N TYR A 31 -30.31 9.08 -5.53
CA TYR A 31 -29.15 9.12 -6.42
C TYR A 31 -29.51 8.81 -7.88
N ALA A 32 -30.41 7.86 -8.14
CA ALA A 32 -30.83 7.54 -9.49
C ALA A 32 -31.58 8.72 -10.15
N ASN A 33 -32.36 9.47 -9.36
CA ASN A 33 -32.94 10.73 -9.82
C ASN A 33 -31.83 11.77 -10.13
N ASP A 34 -30.85 11.94 -9.24
CA ASP A 34 -29.69 12.83 -9.47
C ASP A 34 -28.86 12.43 -10.71
N VAL A 35 -28.76 11.14 -11.03
CA VAL A 35 -28.04 10.63 -12.21
C VAL A 35 -28.87 10.78 -13.47
N SER A 36 -30.16 10.45 -13.43
CA SER A 36 -31.09 10.62 -14.55
C SER A 36 -31.15 12.09 -15.00
N GLU A 37 -31.16 13.03 -14.05
CA GLU A 37 -31.13 14.48 -14.33
C GLU A 37 -29.82 14.95 -14.97
N ARG A 38 -28.71 14.21 -14.77
CA ARG A 38 -27.36 14.64 -15.20
C ARG A 38 -26.86 13.94 -16.46
N VAL A 39 -27.33 12.73 -16.75
CA VAL A 39 -26.77 11.85 -17.79
C VAL A 39 -27.80 11.49 -18.87
N GLY A 40 -29.10 11.75 -18.64
CA GLY A 40 -30.18 11.29 -19.52
C GLY A 40 -30.39 9.78 -19.45
N ASP A 41 -31.03 9.19 -20.46
CA ASP A 41 -31.37 7.75 -20.55
C ASP A 41 -30.17 6.83 -20.82
N GLY A 42 -29.16 6.89 -19.95
CA GLY A 42 -28.00 6.01 -19.99
C GLY A 42 -28.30 4.58 -19.51
N ARG A 43 -27.65 3.59 -20.10
CA ARG A 43 -27.64 2.19 -19.62
C ARG A 43 -26.42 1.93 -18.73
N ILE A 44 -26.60 1.16 -17.67
CA ILE A 44 -25.56 0.74 -16.72
C ILE A 44 -25.37 -0.77 -16.87
N ARG A 45 -24.13 -1.20 -17.15
CA ARG A 45 -23.78 -2.62 -17.27
C ARG A 45 -23.33 -3.17 -15.91
N PHE A 46 -23.94 -4.27 -15.49
CA PHE A 46 -23.59 -5.00 -14.27
C PHE A 46 -22.98 -6.35 -14.62
N GLU A 47 -21.93 -6.72 -13.89
CA GLU A 47 -21.35 -8.06 -13.88
C GLU A 47 -21.66 -8.70 -12.54
N TRP A 48 -22.50 -9.75 -12.55
CA TRP A 48 -22.96 -10.41 -11.34
C TRP A 48 -22.14 -11.68 -11.05
N CYS A 49 -21.67 -11.80 -9.82
CA CYS A 49 -21.10 -13.03 -9.26
C CYS A 49 -21.87 -13.37 -7.98
N ASP A 50 -22.94 -14.16 -8.06
CA ASP A 50 -23.78 -14.62 -6.94
C ASP A 50 -24.53 -13.56 -6.10
N ALA A 51 -25.73 -13.93 -5.66
CA ALA A 51 -26.68 -13.04 -4.96
C ALA A 51 -26.14 -12.46 -3.64
N ASP A 52 -25.26 -13.18 -2.95
CA ASP A 52 -24.59 -12.70 -1.73
C ASP A 52 -23.49 -11.68 -2.00
N ALA A 53 -22.89 -11.66 -3.19
CA ALA A 53 -21.93 -10.63 -3.57
C ALA A 53 -22.63 -9.33 -4.00
N ALA A 54 -23.87 -9.39 -4.48
CA ALA A 54 -24.65 -8.21 -4.85
C ALA A 54 -24.85 -7.26 -3.64
N VAL A 55 -25.15 -7.82 -2.46
CA VAL A 55 -25.30 -7.04 -1.21
C VAL A 55 -23.96 -6.47 -0.75
N LYS A 56 -22.86 -7.23 -0.90
CA LYS A 56 -21.50 -6.77 -0.55
C LYS A 56 -20.98 -5.70 -1.51
N GLN A 57 -21.29 -5.80 -2.80
CA GLN A 57 -20.90 -4.83 -3.82
C GLN A 57 -21.72 -3.53 -3.68
N ALA A 58 -23.01 -3.61 -3.35
CA ALA A 58 -23.81 -2.44 -2.96
C ALA A 58 -23.25 -1.72 -1.71
N CYS A 59 -22.74 -2.47 -0.73
CA CYS A 59 -22.04 -1.89 0.44
C CYS A 59 -20.68 -1.26 0.08
N SER A 60 -19.94 -1.84 -0.86
CA SER A 60 -18.66 -1.31 -1.36
C SER A 60 -18.83 -0.01 -2.14
N ILE A 61 -19.87 0.06 -2.97
CA ILE A 61 -20.35 1.23 -3.69
C ILE A 61 -20.65 2.38 -2.71
N ARG A 62 -21.38 2.12 -1.62
CA ARG A 62 -21.61 3.09 -0.53
C ARG A 62 -20.29 3.61 0.09
N GLY A 63 -19.30 2.74 0.28
CA GLY A 63 -17.97 3.10 0.79
C GLY A 63 -17.11 3.95 -0.15
N ALA A 64 -17.23 3.74 -1.47
CA ALA A 64 -16.63 4.60 -2.48
C ALA A 64 -17.33 5.98 -2.52
N PHE A 65 -18.66 6.01 -2.41
CA PHE A 65 -19.45 7.25 -2.44
C PHE A 65 -19.22 8.15 -1.23
N THR A 66 -19.02 7.58 -0.04
CA THR A 66 -18.73 8.36 1.17
C THR A 66 -17.38 9.09 1.05
N ARG A 67 -16.41 8.49 0.34
CA ARG A 67 -15.08 9.08 0.09
C ARG A 67 -15.13 10.20 -0.95
N ILE A 68 -15.95 10.06 -1.99
CA ILE A 68 -16.14 11.09 -3.03
C ILE A 68 -16.91 12.29 -2.46
N ALA A 69 -17.98 12.06 -1.70
CA ALA A 69 -18.76 13.13 -1.07
C ALA A 69 -18.00 13.89 0.03
N LYS A 70 -17.05 13.22 0.69
CA LYS A 70 -16.14 13.86 1.65
C LYS A 70 -15.09 14.72 0.93
N LYS A 71 -14.50 14.20 -0.15
CA LYS A 71 -13.53 14.94 -0.98
C LYS A 71 -14.14 16.17 -1.66
N GLY A 72 -15.37 16.09 -2.15
CA GLY A 72 -16.08 17.24 -2.72
C GLY A 72 -16.38 18.36 -1.72
N ARG A 73 -16.62 18.01 -0.44
CA ARG A 73 -16.81 18.98 0.65
C ARG A 73 -15.50 19.61 1.12
N GLU A 74 -14.43 18.83 1.20
CA GLU A 74 -13.10 19.29 1.60
C GLU A 74 -12.46 20.21 0.54
N GLU A 75 -12.84 20.06 -0.74
CA GLU A 75 -12.32 20.88 -1.84
C GLU A 75 -13.16 22.14 -2.15
N GLY A 76 -14.20 22.44 -1.37
CA GLY A 76 -15.02 23.65 -1.54
C GLY A 76 -15.82 23.72 -2.84
N ARG A 77 -15.95 22.60 -3.59
CA ARG A 77 -16.57 22.55 -4.93
C ARG A 77 -18.07 22.30 -4.91
N CYS A 78 -18.78 23.02 -4.06
CA CYS A 78 -20.23 23.18 -4.17
C CYS A 78 -20.58 24.67 -4.18
N SER A 79 -20.47 25.28 -5.35
CA SER A 79 -21.40 26.32 -5.78
C SER A 79 -21.61 26.23 -7.30
N SER A 80 -22.76 26.71 -7.72
CA SER A 80 -23.41 26.55 -9.01
C SER A 80 -22.52 26.78 -10.25
N LYS A 81 -22.74 25.91 -11.25
CA LYS A 81 -22.36 25.97 -12.68
C LYS A 81 -21.24 25.01 -13.11
N ALA A 82 -21.56 24.36 -14.22
CA ALA A 82 -20.95 23.17 -14.78
C ALA A 82 -19.46 23.31 -15.14
N SER A 83 -18.72 22.24 -14.93
CA SER A 83 -17.51 21.96 -15.71
C SER A 83 -17.26 20.46 -15.76
N LYS A 84 -17.15 19.97 -17.01
CA LYS A 84 -16.95 18.58 -17.45
C LYS A 84 -15.75 17.93 -16.76
N ALA A 85 -15.94 16.69 -16.29
CA ALA A 85 -14.84 15.79 -15.93
C ALA A 85 -14.95 14.49 -16.73
N THR A 86 -13.90 14.18 -17.48
CA THR A 86 -13.75 12.99 -18.32
C THR A 86 -13.61 11.75 -17.45
N TYR A 87 -14.45 10.74 -17.68
CA TYR A 87 -14.46 9.47 -16.96
C TYR A 87 -13.37 8.52 -17.48
N ARG A 88 -12.65 7.84 -16.56
CA ARG A 88 -11.74 6.75 -16.88
C ARG A 88 -12.40 5.42 -16.52
N ILE A 89 -12.80 4.68 -17.55
CA ILE A 89 -13.25 3.29 -17.48
C ILE A 89 -12.04 2.42 -17.08
N VAL A 90 -12.23 1.51 -16.13
CA VAL A 90 -11.24 0.52 -15.72
C VAL A 90 -11.07 -0.48 -16.87
N ARG A 91 -9.98 -0.36 -17.64
CA ARG A 91 -9.46 -1.49 -18.41
C ARG A 91 -8.68 -2.38 -17.45
N GLY A 92 -9.17 -3.60 -17.24
CA GLY A 92 -8.31 -4.69 -16.79
C GLY A 92 -7.27 -4.93 -17.88
N ALA A 93 -6.03 -4.52 -17.64
CA ALA A 93 -4.92 -4.82 -18.52
C ALA A 93 -4.16 -6.01 -17.93
N ARG A 94 -4.32 -7.16 -18.59
CA ARG A 94 -3.29 -8.21 -18.59
C ARG A 94 -2.00 -7.57 -19.10
N LEU A 95 -0.91 -7.76 -18.36
CA LEU A 95 0.43 -7.48 -18.87
C LEU A 95 0.77 -8.59 -19.86
N THR A 96 0.66 -8.29 -21.15
CA THR A 96 1.40 -9.00 -22.18
C THR A 96 2.02 -7.93 -23.06
N ASP A 97 3.34 -7.95 -23.15
CA ASP A 97 4.11 -7.10 -24.06
C ASP A 97 3.62 -7.31 -25.49
N ARG A 98 3.09 -6.24 -26.10
CA ARG A 98 2.98 -6.15 -27.56
C ARG A 98 3.00 -4.70 -28.01
N GLU A 99 4.11 -4.40 -28.67
CA GLU A 99 4.42 -3.36 -29.65
C GLU A 99 3.28 -2.41 -30.04
N ILE A 100 3.51 -1.11 -29.86
CA ILE A 100 2.75 -0.06 -30.54
C ILE A 100 3.74 0.65 -31.46
N GLY A 101 3.58 0.41 -32.76
CA GLY A 101 4.24 1.13 -33.83
C GLY A 101 3.93 2.62 -33.75
N CYS A 102 4.98 3.41 -33.97
CA CYS A 102 4.89 4.84 -34.18
C CYS A 102 4.21 5.09 -35.51
N ASP A 103 3.06 5.77 -35.49
CA ASP A 103 2.56 6.43 -36.69
C ASP A 103 2.55 7.94 -36.49
N SER A 104 3.06 8.59 -37.53
CA SER A 104 3.52 9.98 -37.56
C SER A 104 2.43 10.86 -38.14
N GLY A 105 2.26 12.07 -37.60
CA GLY A 105 1.59 13.13 -38.36
C GLY A 105 0.74 14.07 -37.50
N GLY A 106 1.28 15.25 -37.20
CA GLY A 106 0.52 16.30 -36.53
C GLY A 106 1.33 17.57 -36.32
N ASN A 107 1.45 18.37 -37.38
CA ASN A 107 2.10 19.68 -37.39
C ASN A 107 1.31 20.66 -36.49
N GLY A 108 1.92 21.13 -35.39
CA GLY A 108 1.29 22.08 -34.46
C GLY A 108 2.32 22.91 -33.70
N LYS A 109 2.38 24.20 -34.04
CA LYS A 109 3.35 25.20 -33.58
C LYS A 109 3.20 25.56 -32.09
N HIS A 110 4.37 25.79 -31.47
CA HIS A 110 4.69 26.63 -30.31
C HIS A 110 3.83 26.54 -29.03
N GLY A 111 4.40 25.87 -28.03
CA GLY A 111 4.11 26.09 -26.61
C GLY A 111 5.10 25.33 -25.74
N ASN A 112 5.87 26.04 -24.90
CA ASN A 112 6.93 25.56 -24.00
C ASN A 112 6.73 24.12 -23.48
N SER A 113 7.52 23.18 -24.02
CA SER A 113 7.42 21.74 -23.77
C SER A 113 8.59 21.21 -22.94
N ARG A 114 8.81 21.75 -21.73
CA ARG A 114 9.79 21.18 -20.77
C ARG A 114 9.20 20.55 -19.51
N GLU A 115 7.87 20.53 -19.34
CA GLU A 115 7.24 20.03 -18.11
C GLU A 115 6.25 18.88 -18.28
N LYS A 116 6.09 18.31 -19.48
CA LYS A 116 5.07 17.28 -19.78
C LYS A 116 5.58 15.94 -20.33
N ALA A 117 6.82 15.56 -20.00
CA ALA A 117 7.39 14.27 -20.43
C ALA A 117 8.08 13.45 -19.33
N ARG A 118 7.71 13.60 -18.05
CA ARG A 118 8.00 12.58 -17.02
C ARG A 118 6.85 11.56 -16.93
N CYS A 119 6.48 10.99 -18.08
CA CYS A 119 5.55 9.88 -18.14
C CYS A 119 6.36 8.58 -18.06
N GLY A 120 6.37 7.94 -16.89
CA GLY A 120 6.50 6.48 -16.78
C GLY A 120 7.88 5.84 -16.91
N ARG A 121 9.00 6.53 -16.62
CA ARG A 121 10.25 5.79 -16.38
C ARG A 121 10.04 4.99 -15.09
N ALA A 122 9.98 3.67 -15.19
CA ALA A 122 9.81 2.80 -14.04
C ALA A 122 10.98 3.05 -13.08
N LEU A 123 10.68 3.64 -11.93
CA LEU A 123 11.59 3.84 -10.81
C LEU A 123 12.12 2.46 -10.40
N LYS A 124 13.39 2.17 -10.69
CA LYS A 124 13.97 0.83 -10.52
C LYS A 124 15.40 0.85 -9.98
N THR A 125 15.96 2.03 -9.70
CA THR A 125 17.39 2.14 -9.37
C THR A 125 17.62 2.42 -7.89
N VAL A 126 18.82 2.09 -7.43
CA VAL A 126 19.31 2.47 -6.10
C VAL A 126 19.38 4.00 -5.98
N ASP A 127 19.67 4.70 -7.09
CA ASP A 127 19.75 6.16 -7.13
C ASP A 127 18.39 6.82 -6.90
N ASP A 128 17.33 6.28 -7.51
CA ASP A 128 15.95 6.77 -7.28
C ASP A 128 15.56 6.65 -5.79
N LEU A 129 15.97 5.56 -5.14
CA LEU A 129 15.72 5.33 -3.72
C LEU A 129 16.53 6.28 -2.84
N ARG A 130 17.80 6.48 -3.19
CA ARG A 130 18.70 7.40 -2.51
C ARG A 130 18.20 8.84 -2.61
N GLU A 131 17.83 9.30 -3.80
CA GLU A 131 17.26 10.63 -4.04
C GLU A 131 15.97 10.85 -3.25
N LEU A 132 15.07 9.86 -3.22
CA LEU A 132 13.83 9.93 -2.45
C LEU A 132 14.08 10.16 -0.95
N CYS A 133 15.15 9.62 -0.40
CA CYS A 133 15.45 9.69 1.03
C CYS A 133 16.23 10.94 1.45
N ASN A 134 16.82 11.64 0.48
CA ASN A 134 17.57 12.87 0.71
C ASN A 134 16.63 14.08 0.80
N THR A 135 16.21 14.42 2.01
CA THR A 135 15.30 15.55 2.25
C THR A 135 16.09 16.85 2.44
N PRO A 136 15.69 17.98 1.81
CA PRO A 136 16.36 19.26 2.03
C PRO A 136 16.17 19.75 3.47
N GLU A 137 14.99 19.52 4.05
CA GLU A 137 14.63 19.93 5.41
C GLU A 137 14.03 18.76 6.20
N GLY A 138 14.00 18.89 7.53
CA GLY A 138 13.50 17.84 8.42
C GLY A 138 14.46 16.64 8.49
N PRO A 139 14.04 15.46 9.00
CA PRO A 139 14.93 14.32 9.06
C PRO A 139 15.15 13.70 7.67
N TYR A 140 16.32 13.11 7.45
CA TYR A 140 16.50 12.15 6.36
C TYR A 140 15.51 10.99 6.52
N LEU A 141 14.95 10.52 5.41
CA LEU A 141 14.02 9.40 5.47
C LEU A 141 14.79 8.10 5.66
N ARG A 142 14.22 7.17 6.41
CA ARG A 142 14.84 5.88 6.72
C ARG A 142 14.09 4.75 6.01
N PRO A 143 14.51 4.34 4.81
CA PRO A 143 13.79 3.36 4.01
C PRO A 143 13.81 1.96 4.63
N PHE A 144 14.86 1.62 5.37
CA PHE A 144 15.02 0.34 6.05
C PHE A 144 15.96 0.47 7.26
N ALA A 145 15.99 -0.56 8.10
CA ALA A 145 16.98 -0.70 9.16
C ALA A 145 18.37 -1.03 8.58
N PRO A 146 19.48 -0.59 9.21
CA PRO A 146 20.82 -0.83 8.69
C PRO A 146 21.09 -2.29 8.33
N ASN A 147 21.48 -2.55 7.09
CA ASN A 147 21.79 -3.89 6.57
C ASN A 147 22.78 -3.77 5.40
N PRO A 148 24.00 -4.34 5.47
CA PRO A 148 25.00 -4.21 4.42
C PRO A 148 24.67 -5.03 3.17
N LYS A 149 23.81 -6.04 3.30
CA LYS A 149 23.32 -6.88 2.20
C LYS A 149 21.89 -6.54 1.80
N TRP A 150 21.40 -5.35 2.10
CA TRP A 150 19.98 -4.99 1.93
C TRP A 150 19.44 -5.29 0.52
N ALA A 151 20.24 -5.10 -0.53
CA ALA A 151 19.83 -5.33 -1.92
C ALA A 151 19.64 -6.82 -2.27
N GLU A 152 20.22 -7.73 -1.48
CA GLU A 152 20.08 -9.19 -1.61
C GLU A 152 18.98 -9.73 -0.70
N ALA A 153 18.19 -8.87 -0.05
CA ALA A 153 17.22 -9.33 0.93
C ALA A 153 16.07 -10.09 0.27
N ARG A 154 15.82 -11.30 0.76
CA ARG A 154 14.81 -12.21 0.22
C ARG A 154 13.50 -12.13 0.99
N ILE A 155 13.56 -11.72 2.25
CA ILE A 155 12.38 -11.56 3.10
C ILE A 155 12.29 -10.12 3.61
N PHE A 156 11.12 -9.51 3.51
CA PHE A 156 10.84 -8.21 4.12
C PHE A 156 9.98 -8.34 5.37
N ILE A 157 10.29 -7.53 6.39
CA ILE A 157 9.42 -7.28 7.53
C ILE A 157 9.02 -5.80 7.50
N VAL A 158 7.74 -5.53 7.36
CA VAL A 158 7.21 -4.17 7.17
C VAL A 158 6.47 -3.72 8.43
N GLY A 159 7.03 -2.71 9.09
CA GLY A 159 6.46 -2.05 10.25
C GLY A 159 5.69 -0.77 9.93
N THR A 160 5.43 0.04 10.96
CA THR A 160 4.68 1.30 10.83
C THR A 160 5.56 2.46 10.41
N ASN A 161 6.54 2.83 11.25
CA ASN A 161 7.46 3.92 11.00
C ASN A 161 8.75 3.76 11.82
N PRO A 162 9.87 4.34 11.35
CA PRO A 162 11.09 4.40 12.12
C PRO A 162 10.96 5.33 13.34
N ALA A 163 11.48 4.95 14.50
CA ALA A 163 11.26 5.70 15.75
C ALA A 163 12.17 6.94 15.91
N THR A 164 13.40 6.91 15.40
CA THR A 164 14.44 7.90 15.79
C THR A 164 14.86 8.74 14.59
N PRO A 165 14.63 10.06 14.62
CA PRO A 165 15.24 10.96 13.65
C PRO A 165 16.73 11.14 14.00
N LEU A 166 17.60 10.88 13.03
CA LEU A 166 19.06 10.90 13.23
C LEU A 166 19.82 11.91 12.35
N ARG A 167 19.14 12.84 11.66
CA ARG A 167 19.81 13.73 10.69
C ARG A 167 20.97 14.54 11.29
N ARG A 168 20.84 14.98 12.54
CA ARG A 168 21.84 15.88 13.17
C ARG A 168 23.10 15.13 13.63
N GLU A 169 23.09 13.81 13.52
CA GLU A 169 24.17 12.93 13.97
C GLU A 169 25.08 12.53 12.80
N PHE A 170 24.79 13.02 11.59
CA PHE A 170 25.60 12.79 10.40
C PHE A 170 25.89 14.14 9.74
N ASP A 171 27.11 14.32 9.25
CA ASP A 171 27.58 15.56 8.62
C ASP A 171 26.92 15.75 7.24
N SER A 172 26.56 14.65 6.59
CA SER A 172 25.94 14.66 5.26
C SER A 172 24.93 13.52 5.08
N PHE A 173 24.10 13.65 4.05
CA PHE A 173 23.22 12.55 3.65
C PHE A 173 24.01 11.33 3.15
N ASP A 174 25.18 11.55 2.55
CA ASP A 174 26.02 10.48 2.03
C ASP A 174 26.56 9.60 3.16
N GLU A 175 27.01 10.20 4.25
CA GLU A 175 27.43 9.51 5.47
C GLU A 175 26.25 8.74 6.10
N TYR A 176 25.08 9.39 6.21
CA TYR A 176 23.87 8.74 6.68
C TYR A 176 23.52 7.50 5.84
N TRP A 177 23.55 7.64 4.51
CA TRP A 177 23.23 6.55 3.59
C TRP A 177 24.25 5.40 3.67
N ASP A 178 25.54 5.72 3.76
CA ASP A 178 26.60 4.74 3.93
C ASP A 178 26.43 3.96 5.25
N SER A 179 26.04 4.65 6.33
CA SER A 179 25.76 4.01 7.62
C SER A 179 24.56 3.04 7.57
N LEU A 180 23.61 3.23 6.66
CA LEU A 180 22.49 2.29 6.45
C LEU A 180 22.90 1.07 5.61
N THR A 181 23.81 1.26 4.65
CA THR A 181 23.98 0.35 3.52
C THR A 181 25.34 -0.35 3.46
N ARG A 182 26.36 0.17 4.14
CA ARG A 182 27.73 -0.38 4.12
C ARG A 182 28.31 -0.51 5.52
N ASN A 183 28.10 0.52 6.37
CA ASN A 183 28.63 0.55 7.73
C ASN A 183 27.53 0.70 8.82
N PRO A 184 26.75 -0.38 9.07
CA PRO A 184 25.72 -0.39 10.12
C PRO A 184 26.22 0.02 11.52
N GLU A 185 27.48 -0.25 11.85
CA GLU A 185 28.04 0.02 13.17
C GLU A 185 28.04 1.53 13.47
N SER A 186 28.39 2.36 12.47
CA SER A 186 28.31 3.82 12.59
C SER A 186 26.88 4.28 12.90
N PHE A 187 25.88 3.70 12.23
CA PHE A 187 24.48 4.02 12.51
C PHE A 187 24.09 3.64 13.95
N TYR A 188 24.48 2.44 14.39
CA TYR A 188 24.10 1.95 15.71
C TYR A 188 24.73 2.74 16.85
N ARG A 189 25.96 3.23 16.68
CA ARG A 189 26.63 4.14 17.62
C ARG A 189 25.76 5.37 17.91
N HIS A 190 25.40 6.12 16.87
CA HIS A 190 24.53 7.30 17.01
C HIS A 190 23.11 6.95 17.48
N TYR A 191 22.59 5.79 17.07
CA TYR A 191 21.26 5.33 17.50
C TYR A 191 21.23 5.02 19.01
N SER A 192 22.25 4.36 19.55
CA SER A 192 22.32 4.01 20.98
C SER A 192 22.43 5.23 21.88
N GLU A 193 23.17 6.25 21.49
CA GLU A 193 23.32 7.51 22.25
C GLU A 193 21.98 8.25 22.44
N LYS A 194 21.01 8.04 21.55
CA LYS A 194 19.66 8.63 21.65
C LYS A 194 18.60 7.71 22.24
N HIS A 195 18.95 6.45 22.50
CA HIS A 195 18.02 5.44 23.04
C HIS A 195 18.54 4.91 24.36
N ASP A 196 18.33 5.70 25.43
CA ASP A 196 18.59 5.26 26.81
C ASP A 196 17.61 4.17 27.28
N SER A 197 16.46 4.04 26.63
CA SER A 197 15.43 3.09 27.02
C SER A 197 15.66 1.72 26.40
N GLY A 198 15.56 0.67 27.22
CA GLY A 198 15.69 -0.72 26.80
C GLY A 198 14.83 -1.12 25.59
N GLN A 199 15.11 -2.31 25.07
CA GLN A 199 14.53 -2.80 23.81
C GLN A 199 12.99 -2.84 23.85
N SER A 200 12.34 -2.17 22.89
CA SER A 200 10.87 -2.21 22.79
C SER A 200 10.36 -3.63 22.54
N ARG A 201 9.13 -3.95 23.01
CA ARG A 201 8.47 -5.25 22.73
C ARG A 201 8.43 -5.60 21.24
N THR A 202 8.16 -4.60 20.39
CA THR A 202 8.19 -4.75 18.92
C THR A 202 9.58 -5.19 18.46
N THR A 203 10.64 -4.50 18.91
CA THR A 203 12.02 -4.79 18.53
C THR A 203 12.46 -6.16 19.05
N ALA A 204 12.09 -6.54 20.27
CA ALA A 204 12.38 -7.85 20.85
C ALA A 204 11.75 -8.98 20.03
N ARG A 205 10.44 -8.90 19.76
CA ARG A 205 9.74 -9.90 18.97
C ARG A 205 10.25 -9.98 17.54
N ARG A 206 10.51 -8.83 16.90
CA ARG A 206 11.12 -8.77 15.56
C ARG A 206 12.47 -9.49 15.53
N ARG A 207 13.39 -9.19 16.46
CA ARG A 207 14.71 -9.85 16.51
C ARG A 207 14.60 -11.36 16.69
N ARG A 208 13.68 -11.84 17.54
CA ARG A 208 13.44 -13.29 17.69
C ARG A 208 12.92 -13.93 16.40
N PHE A 209 12.09 -13.23 15.64
CA PHE A 209 11.61 -13.69 14.35
C PHE A 209 12.71 -13.67 13.28
N GLU A 210 13.52 -12.60 13.22
CA GLU A 210 14.71 -12.51 12.35
C GLU A 210 15.70 -13.67 12.62
N GLU A 211 15.94 -14.01 13.89
CA GLU A 211 16.79 -15.14 14.27
C GLU A 211 16.26 -16.47 13.70
N LYS A 212 14.95 -16.68 13.78
CA LYS A 212 14.31 -17.87 13.22
C LYS A 212 14.41 -17.94 11.70
N LEU A 213 14.58 -16.83 10.99
CA LEU A 213 14.67 -16.78 9.53
C LEU A 213 16.10 -17.03 9.01
N LYS A 214 17.12 -17.01 9.87
CA LYS A 214 18.50 -17.28 9.44
C LYS A 214 18.63 -18.66 8.77
N PRO A 215 19.48 -18.80 7.73
CA PRO A 215 20.45 -17.80 7.23
C PRO A 215 19.88 -16.80 6.21
N ILE A 216 18.57 -16.77 5.98
CA ILE A 216 17.96 -15.93 4.94
C ILE A 216 18.16 -14.45 5.29
N ASN A 217 18.55 -13.66 4.30
CA ASN A 217 18.74 -12.23 4.47
C ASN A 217 17.39 -11.50 4.58
N VAL A 218 17.19 -10.80 5.70
CA VAL A 218 15.94 -10.11 6.03
C VAL A 218 16.14 -8.60 5.99
N LEU A 219 15.23 -7.89 5.33
CA LEU A 219 15.17 -6.42 5.35
C LEU A 219 13.99 -5.95 6.18
N VAL A 220 14.27 -5.13 7.19
CA VAL A 220 13.23 -4.48 7.98
C VAL A 220 12.95 -3.10 7.41
N THR A 221 11.73 -2.87 6.91
CA THR A 221 11.26 -1.60 6.35
C THR A 221 9.97 -1.14 7.03
N ASN A 222 9.36 -0.04 6.57
CA ASN A 222 8.18 0.55 7.18
C ASN A 222 7.22 1.12 6.14
N ALA A 223 5.92 1.10 6.46
CA ALA A 223 4.87 1.71 5.64
C ALA A 223 5.03 3.22 5.47
N MET A 224 5.57 3.90 6.48
CA MET A 224 6.01 5.30 6.40
C MET A 224 7.48 5.35 6.78
N ILE A 225 8.32 5.92 5.92
CA ILE A 225 9.77 5.97 6.12
C ILE A 225 10.24 7.22 6.88
N TYR A 226 9.30 8.09 7.26
CA TYR A 226 9.56 9.27 8.08
C TYR A 226 9.88 8.88 9.53
N PRO A 227 11.08 9.22 10.06
CA PRO A 227 11.43 8.87 11.42
C PRO A 227 10.75 9.79 12.45
N ALA A 228 10.01 9.19 13.38
CA ALA A 228 9.32 9.88 14.45
C ALA A 228 9.07 8.94 15.65
N PRO A 229 9.26 9.40 16.91
CA PRO A 229 9.09 8.56 18.10
C PRO A 229 7.67 7.99 18.25
N ARG A 230 6.68 8.70 17.69
CA ARG A 230 5.28 8.30 17.68
C ARG A 230 4.66 8.68 16.35
N LYS A 231 3.82 7.81 15.79
CA LYS A 231 3.06 8.05 14.55
C LYS A 231 2.32 9.40 14.54
N LYS A 232 1.85 9.87 15.69
CA LYS A 232 1.15 11.17 15.81
C LYS A 232 2.02 12.39 15.49
N ARG A 233 3.36 12.26 15.54
CA ARG A 233 4.32 13.31 15.23
C ARG A 233 4.75 13.34 13.76
N ILE A 234 4.24 12.42 12.93
CA ILE A 234 4.52 12.41 11.49
C ILE A 234 3.70 13.55 10.84
N PRO A 235 4.35 14.53 10.18
CA PRO A 235 3.67 15.58 9.46
C PRO A 235 3.00 15.01 8.20
N ASN A 236 1.88 15.61 7.77
CA ASN A 236 1.16 15.26 6.54
C ASN A 236 1.15 13.74 6.24
N LYS A 237 0.49 12.95 7.10
CA LYS A 237 0.51 11.48 7.03
C LYS A 237 0.06 10.91 5.68
N ALA A 238 -0.82 11.61 4.97
CA ALA A 238 -1.25 11.18 3.63
C ALA A 238 -0.08 11.22 2.64
N GLU A 239 0.69 12.31 2.67
CA GLU A 239 1.89 12.44 1.83
C GLU A 239 2.99 11.47 2.25
N GLN A 240 3.24 11.32 3.54
CA GLN A 240 4.24 10.37 4.04
C GLN A 240 3.90 8.92 3.71
N ARG A 241 2.61 8.58 3.57
CA ARG A 241 2.19 7.27 3.07
C ARG A 241 2.50 7.13 1.58
N ARG A 242 2.21 8.14 0.74
CA ARG A 242 2.54 8.09 -0.69
C ARG A 242 4.03 7.92 -0.92
N ILE A 243 4.85 8.66 -0.16
CA ILE A 243 6.32 8.51 -0.16
C ILE A 243 6.71 7.10 0.27
N GLY A 244 6.09 6.57 1.33
CA GLY A 244 6.30 5.20 1.80
C GLY A 244 5.97 4.13 0.74
N ILE A 245 4.86 4.27 0.03
CA ILE A 245 4.49 3.36 -1.09
C ILE A 245 5.55 3.39 -2.18
N ARG A 246 5.96 4.60 -2.61
CA ARG A 246 6.99 4.76 -3.64
C ARG A 246 8.31 4.14 -3.21
N CYS A 247 8.73 4.37 -1.97
CA CYS A 247 9.93 3.76 -1.40
C CYS A 247 9.83 2.24 -1.36
N PHE A 248 8.69 1.70 -0.92
CA PHE A 248 8.49 0.27 -0.83
C PHE A 248 8.52 -0.39 -2.21
N GLN A 249 7.90 0.22 -3.22
CA GLN A 249 7.94 -0.27 -4.61
C GLN A 249 9.37 -0.29 -5.17
N LEU A 250 10.17 0.75 -4.85
CA LEU A 250 11.60 0.79 -5.20
C LEU A 250 12.37 -0.36 -4.54
N LEU A 251 12.22 -0.53 -3.22
CA LEU A 251 12.86 -1.63 -2.48
C LEU A 251 12.45 -3.01 -3.03
N PHE A 252 11.16 -3.18 -3.29
CA PHE A 252 10.61 -4.42 -3.84
C PHE A 252 11.19 -4.72 -5.23
N GLY A 253 11.31 -3.71 -6.09
CA GLY A 253 11.90 -3.85 -7.42
C GLY A 253 13.40 -4.18 -7.40
N VAL A 254 14.15 -3.58 -6.46
CA VAL A 254 15.59 -3.82 -6.28
C VAL A 254 15.85 -5.21 -5.69
N CYS A 255 15.21 -5.54 -4.57
CA CYS A 255 15.54 -6.75 -3.80
C CYS A 255 14.81 -8.00 -4.31
N ARG A 256 13.65 -7.83 -4.96
CA ARG A 256 12.77 -8.92 -5.44
C ARG A 256 12.53 -9.99 -4.37
N PRO A 257 11.95 -9.61 -3.21
CA PRO A 257 11.77 -10.55 -2.11
C PRO A 257 10.84 -11.70 -2.52
N SER A 258 11.10 -12.91 -2.00
CA SER A 258 10.21 -14.06 -2.14
C SER A 258 9.05 -14.02 -1.16
N SER A 259 9.18 -13.26 -0.06
CA SER A 259 8.12 -13.10 0.94
C SER A 259 8.16 -11.76 1.66
N VAL A 260 6.99 -11.23 1.98
CA VAL A 260 6.83 -9.98 2.74
C VAL A 260 5.85 -10.18 3.90
N LEU A 261 6.27 -9.83 5.11
CA LEU A 261 5.43 -9.79 6.30
C LEU A 261 5.03 -8.35 6.65
N PHE A 262 3.75 -8.04 6.56
CA PHE A 262 3.17 -6.76 6.99
C PHE A 262 2.60 -6.87 8.41
N HIS A 263 3.16 -6.15 9.38
CA HIS A 263 2.67 -6.21 10.76
C HIS A 263 1.97 -4.91 11.21
N GLY A 264 0.69 -5.03 11.56
CA GLY A 264 -0.15 -3.91 12.00
C GLY A 264 -0.80 -3.11 10.86
N ALA A 265 -1.78 -2.28 11.23
CA ALA A 265 -2.76 -1.72 10.29
C ALA A 265 -2.19 -0.80 9.19
N ASP A 266 -1.08 -0.10 9.42
CA ASP A 266 -0.47 0.73 8.37
C ASP A 266 0.35 -0.09 7.38
N ALA A 267 1.02 -1.14 7.86
CA ALA A 267 1.74 -2.08 7.00
C ALA A 267 0.77 -2.87 6.12
N THR A 268 -0.33 -3.38 6.68
CA THR A 268 -1.35 -4.08 5.89
C THR A 268 -2.00 -3.16 4.85
N ARG A 269 -2.23 -1.89 5.19
CA ARG A 269 -2.74 -0.90 4.23
C ARG A 269 -1.73 -0.59 3.13
N LEU A 270 -0.43 -0.54 3.44
CA LEU A 270 0.60 -0.41 2.41
C LEU A 270 0.49 -1.57 1.40
N ALA A 271 0.27 -2.80 1.86
CA ALA A 271 0.10 -3.95 0.96
C ALA A 271 -1.12 -3.78 0.03
N GLU A 272 -2.26 -3.35 0.59
CA GLU A 272 -3.47 -3.04 -0.19
C GLU A 272 -3.22 -1.99 -1.27
N GLU A 273 -2.57 -0.89 -0.89
CA GLU A 273 -2.30 0.23 -1.79
C GLU A 273 -1.23 -0.11 -2.84
N ALA A 274 -0.24 -0.94 -2.50
CA ALA A 274 0.85 -1.32 -3.40
C ALA A 274 0.49 -2.46 -4.38
N PHE A 275 -0.38 -3.39 -3.97
CA PHE A 275 -0.65 -4.61 -4.72
C PHE A 275 -2.13 -4.87 -5.05
N GLY A 276 -3.07 -4.09 -4.51
CA GLY A 276 -4.49 -4.18 -4.87
C GLY A 276 -5.28 -5.31 -4.20
N GLY A 277 -4.78 -5.91 -3.10
CA GLY A 277 -5.47 -6.97 -2.35
C GLY A 277 -5.56 -6.71 -0.85
N THR A 278 -6.64 -7.16 -0.22
CA THR A 278 -6.84 -7.04 1.24
C THR A 278 -6.19 -8.20 1.98
N LEU A 279 -5.26 -7.89 2.88
CA LEU A 279 -4.67 -8.89 3.78
C LEU A 279 -5.36 -8.89 5.14
N ASN A 280 -5.67 -10.07 5.68
CA ASN A 280 -6.24 -10.20 7.02
C ASN A 280 -5.18 -10.69 8.03
N PRO A 281 -4.70 -9.83 8.95
CA PRO A 281 -3.68 -10.21 9.93
C PRO A 281 -4.18 -11.20 10.99
N TYR A 282 -5.48 -11.47 11.08
CA TYR A 282 -6.07 -12.39 12.06
C TYR A 282 -6.45 -13.74 11.44
N LEU A 283 -6.19 -13.92 10.15
CA LEU A 283 -6.35 -15.22 9.52
C LEU A 283 -5.16 -16.12 9.91
N PRO A 284 -5.40 -17.39 10.29
CA PRO A 284 -4.33 -18.35 10.55
C PRO A 284 -3.29 -18.37 9.43
N ILE A 285 -2.01 -18.48 9.80
CA ILE A 285 -0.89 -18.33 8.86
C ILE A 285 -1.01 -19.29 7.69
N ASP A 286 -1.42 -20.54 7.90
CA ASP A 286 -1.64 -21.58 6.88
C ASP A 286 -2.70 -21.20 5.83
N ARG A 287 -3.63 -20.31 6.17
CA ARG A 287 -4.71 -19.85 5.29
C ARG A 287 -4.38 -18.55 4.56
N GLN A 288 -3.23 -17.93 4.80
CA GLN A 288 -2.79 -16.74 4.07
C GLN A 288 -2.05 -17.16 2.80
N ASP A 289 -2.65 -16.97 1.62
CA ASP A 289 -2.18 -17.53 0.35
C ASP A 289 -1.97 -16.47 -0.75
N THR A 290 -1.98 -15.19 -0.40
CA THR A 290 -1.80 -14.10 -1.35
C THR A 290 -0.39 -14.13 -1.96
N VAL A 291 -0.32 -14.19 -3.29
CA VAL A 291 0.93 -14.14 -4.07
C VAL A 291 0.83 -13.01 -5.09
N VAL A 292 1.93 -12.27 -5.27
CA VAL A 292 2.05 -11.17 -6.22
C VAL A 292 3.35 -11.26 -7.00
N GLY A 293 3.43 -10.59 -8.14
CA GLY A 293 4.63 -10.59 -8.98
C GLY A 293 4.67 -11.78 -9.94
N ASP A 294 5.02 -11.48 -11.18
CA ASP A 294 5.22 -12.42 -12.30
C ASP A 294 6.38 -11.83 -13.14
N PRO A 295 7.46 -12.56 -13.43
CA PRO A 295 7.71 -14.00 -13.19
C PRO A 295 8.34 -14.34 -11.83
N ALA A 296 8.59 -13.35 -10.98
CA ALA A 296 9.16 -13.57 -9.65
C ALA A 296 8.05 -13.50 -8.58
N PRO A 297 7.43 -14.64 -8.20
CA PRO A 297 6.35 -14.65 -7.23
C PRO A 297 6.86 -14.27 -5.83
N CYS A 298 6.05 -13.47 -5.14
CA CYS A 298 6.28 -13.04 -3.78
C CYS A 298 5.04 -13.33 -2.94
N HIS A 299 5.21 -14.07 -1.84
CA HIS A 299 4.14 -14.36 -0.89
C HIS A 299 3.94 -13.19 0.07
N LEU A 300 2.69 -12.76 0.25
CA LEU A 300 2.33 -11.68 1.16
C LEU A 300 1.65 -12.24 2.41
N PHE A 301 2.18 -11.86 3.57
CA PHE A 301 1.65 -12.23 4.87
C PHE A 301 1.26 -10.98 5.65
N ALA A 302 0.18 -11.08 6.43
CA ALA A 302 -0.22 -10.07 7.40
C ALA A 302 -0.18 -10.65 8.80
N PHE A 303 0.20 -9.81 9.75
CA PHE A 303 0.28 -10.18 11.16
C PHE A 303 -0.20 -9.03 12.04
N PRO A 304 -0.73 -9.31 13.25
CA PRO A 304 -1.05 -8.24 14.17
C PRO A 304 0.22 -7.48 14.56
N HIS A 305 0.07 -6.24 15.04
CA HIS A 305 1.23 -5.43 15.37
C HIS A 305 2.08 -6.13 16.45
N PHE A 306 3.40 -6.25 16.25
CA PHE A 306 4.28 -7.04 17.15
C PHE A 306 4.27 -6.62 18.61
N SER A 307 3.85 -5.40 18.96
CA SER A 307 3.67 -5.01 20.37
C SER A 307 2.40 -5.56 21.02
N GLY A 308 1.49 -6.17 20.27
CA GLY A 308 0.13 -6.51 20.70
C GLY A 308 -0.82 -5.31 20.75
N VAL A 309 -0.37 -4.11 20.39
CA VAL A 309 -1.24 -2.92 20.40
C VAL A 309 -2.28 -3.02 19.29
N GLY A 310 -3.55 -2.92 19.66
CA GLY A 310 -4.67 -2.93 18.71
C GLY A 310 -5.03 -4.32 18.17
N VAL A 311 -4.63 -5.40 18.86
CA VAL A 311 -5.12 -6.75 18.56
C VAL A 311 -6.64 -6.83 18.78
N GLN A 312 -7.33 -7.60 17.95
CA GLN A 312 -8.77 -7.84 18.11
C GLN A 312 -9.08 -8.59 19.41
N PRO A 313 -10.24 -8.34 20.04
CA PRO A 313 -10.69 -9.13 21.18
C PRO A 313 -10.66 -10.63 20.87
N GLY A 314 -10.14 -11.42 21.80
CA GLY A 314 -9.98 -12.88 21.65
C GLY A 314 -8.63 -13.33 21.08
N TYR A 315 -7.84 -12.44 20.46
CA TYR A 315 -6.50 -12.79 19.99
C TYR A 315 -5.50 -12.80 21.15
N LYS A 316 -4.85 -13.94 21.39
CA LYS A 316 -3.94 -14.13 22.52
C LYS A 316 -2.52 -13.71 22.14
N VAL A 317 -2.06 -12.59 22.70
CA VAL A 317 -0.69 -12.08 22.51
C VAL A 317 0.39 -13.09 22.94
N SER A 318 0.07 -13.98 23.88
CA SER A 318 0.96 -15.07 24.31
C SER A 318 1.24 -16.10 23.20
N GLU A 319 0.30 -16.29 22.27
CA GLU A 319 0.42 -17.28 21.18
C GLU A 319 1.17 -16.70 19.95
N MET A 320 1.46 -15.39 19.93
CA MET A 320 2.14 -14.72 18.80
C MET A 320 3.52 -15.32 18.51
N ASP A 321 4.28 -15.71 19.53
CA ASP A 321 5.64 -16.22 19.34
C ASP A 321 5.62 -17.61 18.67
N GLU A 322 4.59 -18.43 18.93
CA GLU A 322 4.38 -19.71 18.25
C GLU A 322 3.91 -19.53 16.81
N GLU A 323 2.97 -18.60 16.57
CA GLU A 323 2.53 -18.26 15.21
C GLU A 323 3.68 -17.74 14.34
N LEU A 324 4.53 -16.87 14.91
CA LEU A 324 5.73 -16.39 14.22
C LEU A 324 6.73 -17.51 13.95
N ALA A 325 6.83 -18.51 14.83
CA ALA A 325 7.67 -19.68 14.55
C ALA A 325 7.13 -20.48 13.36
N ARG A 326 5.82 -20.73 13.29
CA ARG A 326 5.18 -21.40 12.15
C ARG A 326 5.35 -20.61 10.85
N LEU A 327 5.18 -19.29 10.91
CA LEU A 327 5.39 -18.41 9.77
C LEU A 327 6.84 -18.44 9.27
N ALA A 328 7.83 -18.43 10.18
CA ALA A 328 9.24 -18.50 9.80
C ALA A 328 9.55 -19.78 8.98
N GLU A 329 9.06 -20.93 9.43
CA GLU A 329 9.25 -22.20 8.72
C GLU A 329 8.55 -22.22 7.35
N ARG A 330 7.37 -21.58 7.25
CA ARG A 330 6.69 -21.42 5.97
C ARG A 330 7.49 -20.54 5.01
N MET A 331 7.98 -19.39 5.46
CA MET A 331 8.78 -18.47 4.63
C MET A 331 10.11 -19.11 4.18
N LYS A 332 10.76 -19.91 5.04
CA LYS A 332 11.92 -20.72 4.63
C LYS A 332 11.59 -21.74 3.55
N THR A 333 10.43 -22.37 3.65
CA THR A 333 9.98 -23.35 2.65
C THR A 333 9.73 -22.70 1.31
N ILE A 334 9.10 -21.52 1.30
CA ILE A 334 8.96 -20.70 0.09
C ILE A 334 10.32 -20.37 -0.50
N GLU A 335 11.25 -19.85 0.29
CA GLU A 335 12.58 -19.46 -0.21
C GLU A 335 13.37 -20.63 -0.81
N ARG A 336 13.24 -21.84 -0.27
CA ARG A 336 13.87 -23.04 -0.84
C ARG A 336 13.32 -23.46 -2.21
N ASN A 337 12.12 -22.98 -2.56
CA ASN A 337 11.41 -23.37 -3.77
C ASN A 337 11.46 -22.30 -4.89
N VAL A 338 12.13 -21.16 -4.65
CA VAL A 338 12.31 -20.06 -5.61
C VAL A 338 13.70 -20.14 -6.22
#